data_AF-A0AB37KKK5-F1
#
_entry.id   AF-A0AB37KKK5-F1
#
_cell.length_a   1.000
_cell.length_b   1.000
_cell.length_c   1.000
_cell.angle_alpha   90.00
_cell.angle_beta   90.00
_cell.angle_gamma   90.00
#
_symmetry.space_group_name_H-M   'P 1'
#
loop_
_entity.id
_entity.type
_entity.pdbx_description
1 polymer ?
#
loop_
_entity_poly.entity_id
_entity_poly.type
_entity_poly.pdbx_seq_one_letter_code
_entity_poly.pdbx_strand_id
1 'polypeptide(L)' 'MFTPKISGYPAIILELKYDKTAGEAIQQIKDKNYIEKINYAEECLFVGINYAKKDKKHTCLIEKITHI' A
#
# COMPACT_ATOMS: atom_id res chain seq x y z
N MET A 1 -9.05 0.84 -0.81
CA MET A 1 -8.43 2.00 -1.48
C MET A 1 -8.88 3.25 -0.74
N PHE A 2 -7.94 4.02 -0.21
CA PHE A 2 -8.24 5.25 0.51
C PHE A 2 -7.93 6.44 -0.39
N THR A 3 -8.96 7.23 -0.67
CA THR A 3 -8.87 8.40 -1.53
C THR A 3 -9.03 9.64 -0.67
N PRO A 4 -7.98 10.47 -0.48
CA PRO A 4 -8.11 11.68 0.31
C PRO A 4 -9.17 12.62 -0.30
N LYS A 5 -10.02 13.22 0.54
CA LYS A 5 -11.05 14.19 0.12
C LYS A 5 -10.48 15.54 -0.31
N ILE A 6 -9.21 15.80 0.02
CA ILE A 6 -8.50 17.05 -0.27
C ILE A 6 -7.55 16.78 -1.44
N SER A 7 -7.64 17.61 -2.48
CA SER A 7 -6.74 17.56 -3.64
C SER A 7 -5.29 17.87 -3.23
N GLY A 8 -4.33 17.23 -3.88
CA GLY A 8 -2.89 17.46 -3.65
C GLY A 8 -2.24 16.53 -2.61
N TYR A 9 -3.00 15.61 -2.00
CA TYR A 9 -2.45 14.51 -1.20
C TYR A 9 -2.36 13.23 -2.03
N PRO A 10 -1.33 12.39 -1.81
CA PRO A 10 -1.19 11.14 -2.54
C PRO A 10 -2.33 10.18 -2.22
N ALA A 11 -2.78 9.41 -3.21
CA ALA A 11 -3.68 8.30 -2.98
C ALA A 11 -2.99 7.23 -2.12
N ILE A 12 -3.73 6.51 -1.29
CA ILE A 12 -3.16 5.45 -0.45
C ILE A 12 -3.84 4.12 -0.76
N ILE A 13 -3.03 3.14 -1.14
CA ILE A 13 -3.44 1.73 -1.19
C ILE A 13 -2.74 1.00 -0.07
N LEU A 14 -3.54 0.40 0.82
CA LEU A 14 -3.04 -0.29 1.99
C LEU A 14 -3.53 -1.74 1.98
N GLU A 15 -2.62 -2.66 2.32
CA GLU A 15 -2.89 -4.09 2.45
C GLU A 15 -2.29 -4.59 3.77
N LEU A 16 -3.05 -5.39 4.49
CA LEU A 16 -2.70 -5.93 5.80
C LEU A 16 -2.40 -7.42 5.71
N LYS A 17 -1.41 -7.86 6.46
CA LYS A 17 -1.01 -9.26 6.56
C LYS A 17 -0.86 -9.71 8.01
N TYR A 18 -1.10 -11.00 8.22
CA TYR A 18 -0.87 -11.71 9.48
C TYR A 18 0.11 -12.86 9.23
N ASP A 19 1.18 -12.90 10.02
CA ASP A 19 2.22 -13.93 10.02
C ASP A 19 2.88 -14.16 8.65
N LYS A 20 3.14 -13.05 7.95
CA LYS A 20 3.76 -12.96 6.63
C LYS A 20 4.79 -11.84 6.64
N THR A 21 4.95 -11.12 5.54
CA THR A 21 5.82 -9.94 5.43
C THR A 21 5.07 -8.72 4.89
N ALA A 22 5.55 -7.52 5.23
CA ALA A 22 5.06 -6.28 4.63
C ALA A 22 5.35 -6.24 3.11
N GLY A 23 6.43 -6.88 2.66
CA GLY A 23 6.75 -7.04 1.23
C GLY A 23 5.70 -7.87 0.47
N GLU A 24 5.21 -8.97 1.04
CA GLU A 24 4.10 -9.73 0.45
C GLU A 24 2.80 -8.92 0.36
N ALA A 25 2.57 -7.98 1.30
CA ALA A 25 1.44 -7.06 1.21
C ALA A 25 1.60 -6.09 0.03
N ILE A 26 2.79 -5.51 -0.15
CA ILE A 26 3.12 -4.66 -1.31
C ILE A 26 3.00 -5.44 -2.62
N GLN A 27 3.51 -6.67 -2.68
CA GLN A 27 3.41 -7.49 -3.89
C GLN A 27 1.94 -7.76 -4.25
N GLN A 28 1.10 -8.05 -3.27
CA GLN A 28 -0.33 -8.22 -3.52
C GLN A 28 -1.01 -6.94 -4.04
N ILE A 29 -0.58 -5.75 -3.61
CA ILE A 29 -1.07 -4.47 -4.15
C ILE A 29 -0.71 -4.35 -5.64
N LYS A 30 0.53 -4.72 -6.01
CA LYS A 30 1.01 -4.71 -7.40
C LYS A 30 0.28 -5.73 -8.27
N ASP A 31 0.12 -6.96 -7.77
CA ASP A 31 -0.51 -8.06 -8.51
C ASP A 31 -2.00 -7.82 -8.82
N LYS A 32 -2.72 -7.15 -7.90
CA LYS A 32 -4.14 -6.82 -8.09
C LYS A 32 -4.36 -5.65 -9.06
N ASN A 33 -3.30 -5.10 -9.64
CA ASN A 33 -3.30 -3.99 -10.61
C ASN A 33 -4.26 -2.85 -10.22
N TYR A 34 -4.25 -2.46 -8.94
CA TYR A 34 -5.06 -1.33 -8.48
C TYR A 34 -4.67 -0.01 -9.15
N ILE A 35 -3.51 0.04 -9.82
CA ILE A 35 -2.98 1.18 -10.56
C ILE A 35 -4.01 1.72 -11.56
N GLU A 36 -4.76 0.84 -12.23
CA GLU A 36 -5.83 1.26 -13.16
C GLU A 36 -6.94 2.06 -12.46
N LYS A 37 -7.20 1.78 -11.18
CA LYS A 37 -8.25 2.47 -10.40
C LYS A 37 -7.79 3.81 -9.83
N ILE A 38 -6.49 4.09 -9.78
CA ILE A 38 -5.88 5.32 -9.27
C ILE A 38 -5.29 6.20 -10.38
N ASN A 39 -5.65 5.98 -11.65
CA ASN A 39 -5.11 6.72 -12.79
C ASN A 39 -5.26 8.26 -12.72
N TYR A 40 -6.16 8.74 -11.86
CA TYR A 40 -6.40 10.17 -11.61
C TYR A 40 -5.44 10.76 -10.56
N ALA A 41 -4.72 9.95 -9.81
CA ALA A 41 -3.82 10.40 -8.75
C ALA A 41 -2.39 10.53 -9.32
N GLU A 42 -1.81 11.72 -9.23
CA GLU A 42 -0.42 11.96 -9.68
C GLU A 42 0.61 11.15 -8.87
N GLU A 43 0.31 10.95 -7.58
CA GLU A 43 1.13 10.23 -6.63
C GLU A 43 0.28 9.21 -5.85
N CYS A 44 0.84 8.01 -5.65
CA CYS A 44 0.25 6.99 -4.79
C CYS A 44 1.28 6.38 -3.83
N LEU A 45 0.85 6.14 -2.59
CA LEU A 45 1.60 5.36 -1.60
C LEU A 45 1.01 3.96 -1.51
N PHE A 46 1.85 2.95 -1.75
CA PHE A 46 1.55 1.57 -1.42
C PHE A 46 2.04 1.29 -0.01
N VAL A 47 1.14 0.88 0.87
CA VAL A 47 1.42 0.67 2.29
C VAL A 47 1.14 -0.79 2.63
N GLY A 48 2.21 -1.56 2.80
CA GLY A 48 2.15 -2.94 3.26
C GLY A 48 2.40 -2.99 4.76
N ILE A 49 1.45 -3.54 5.52
CA ILE A 49 1.64 -3.75 6.97
C ILE A 49 1.51 -5.24 7.25
N ASN A 50 2.40 -5.75 8.09
CA ASN A 50 2.32 -7.12 8.59
C ASN A 50 2.38 -7.13 10.12
N TYR A 51 1.68 -8.09 10.72
CA TYR A 51 1.85 -8.46 12.12
C TYR A 51 2.44 -9.87 12.21
N ALA A 52 3.63 -10.02 12.79
CA ALA A 52 4.28 -11.31 12.98
C ALA A 52 3.79 -11.99 14.27
N LYS A 53 3.34 -13.24 14.18
CA LYS A 53 2.71 -13.95 15.31
C LYS A 53 3.72 -14.30 16.41
N LYS A 54 4.95 -14.63 16.00
CA LYS A 54 6.02 -15.12 16.87
C LYS A 54 6.55 -14.06 17.82
N ASP A 55 6.91 -12.89 17.28
CA ASP A 55 7.51 -11.79 18.04
C ASP A 55 6.51 -10.69 18.39
N LYS A 56 5.25 -10.82 17.92
CA LYS A 56 4.15 -9.86 18.17
C LYS A 56 4.46 -8.46 17.64
N LYS A 57 5.29 -8.35 16.60
CA LYS A 57 5.72 -7.07 16.04
C LYS A 57 4.96 -6.73 14.76
N HIS A 58 4.72 -5.43 14.59
CA HIS A 58 4.28 -4.88 13.32
C HIS A 58 5.48 -4.50 12.47
N THR A 59 5.45 -4.85 11.19
CA THR A 59 6.36 -4.32 10.18
C THR A 59 5.56 -3.54 9.15
N CYS A 60 6.13 -2.44 8.67
CA CYS A 60 5.51 -1.55 7.70
C CYS A 60 6.52 -1.30 6.58
N LEU A 61 6.04 -1.36 5.35
CA LEU A 61 6.78 -0.97 4.15
C LEU A 61 5.91 0.00 3.37
N ILE A 62 6.49 1.13 2.99
CA ILE A 62 5.83 2.17 2.20
C ILE A 62 6.64 2.35 0.91
N GLU A 63 5.98 2.20 -0.23
CA GLU A 63 6.54 2.52 -1.55
C GLU A 63 5.78 3.71 -2.14
N LYS A 64 6.52 4.70 -2.62
CA LYS A 64 5.97 5.85 -3.34
C LYS A 64 6.03 5.58 -4.84
N ILE A 65 4.89 5.73 -5.51
CA ILE A 65 4.72 5.59 -6.95
C ILE A 65 4.29 6.94 -7.52
N THR A 66 5.03 7.42 -8.50
CA THR A 66 4.68 8.60 -9.30
C THR A 66 4.38 8.14 -10.71
N HIS A 67 3.29 8.60 -11.32
CA HIS A 67 3.06 8.38 -12.74
C HIS A 67 4.17 9.08 -13.56
N ILE A 68 4.72 8.39 -14.56
CA ILE A 68 5.62 8.95 -15.59
C ILE A 68 4.76 9.40 -16.76
#